data_AF-A0A2V6LT40-F1
#
_entry.id   AF-A0A2V6LT40-F1
#
_cell.length_a   1.000
_cell.length_b   1.000
_cell.length_c   1.000
_cell.angle_alpha   90.00
_cell.angle_beta   90.00
_cell.angle_gamma   90.00
#
_symmetry.space_group_name_H-M   'P 1'
#
loop_
_entity.id
_entity.type
_entity.pdbx_description
1 polymer ?
#
loop_
_entity_poly.entity_id
_entity_poly.type
_entity_poly.pdbx_seq_one_letter_code
_entity_poly.pdbx_strand_id
1 'polypeptide(L)'
;MQIVAGTPQAQGKTESPFPSRSSTLNCKGVIRELSNYIDGDLDPVVKQELERHLEHCEDCTMIVDQTKKTIQVLCDSQPVSLSADVRSRLHATLREKTGQKPT
;
A
#
# COMPACT_ATOMS: atom_id res chain seq x y z
N MET A 1 -50.79 -29.68 -11.16
CA MET A 1 -50.52 -28.62 -12.17
C MET A 1 -50.43 -27.32 -11.39
N GLN A 2 -49.30 -26.60 -11.30
CA GLN A 2 -48.34 -26.26 -12.33
C GLN A 2 -46.92 -26.21 -11.75
N ILE A 3 -45.98 -26.66 -12.57
CA ILE A 3 -44.55 -26.41 -12.45
C ILE A 3 -44.28 -24.94 -12.80
N VAL A 4 -43.48 -24.24 -12.00
CA VAL A 4 -42.86 -22.97 -12.43
C VAL A 4 -41.35 -23.15 -12.39
N ALA A 5 -40.78 -23.02 -13.58
CA ALA A 5 -39.39 -23.21 -13.91
C ALA A 5 -38.49 -22.22 -13.18
N GLY A 6 -37.36 -22.72 -12.68
CA GLY A 6 -36.25 -21.88 -12.26
C GLY A 6 -35.62 -21.17 -13.45
N THR A 7 -35.19 -19.94 -13.20
CA THR A 7 -34.23 -19.23 -14.05
C THR A 7 -32.97 -18.97 -13.24
N PRO A 8 -31.79 -19.39 -13.73
CA PRO A 8 -30.52 -18.99 -13.14
C PRO A 8 -30.14 -17.62 -13.68
N GLN A 9 -29.79 -16.69 -12.81
CA GLN A 9 -28.94 -15.57 -13.20
C GLN A 9 -27.79 -15.43 -12.21
N ALA A 10 -26.67 -16.05 -12.59
CA ALA A 10 -25.36 -15.66 -12.13
C ALA A 10 -25.04 -14.28 -12.71
N GLN A 11 -24.83 -13.31 -11.84
CA GLN A 11 -24.12 -12.08 -12.18
C GLN A 11 -23.06 -11.85 -11.11
N GLY A 12 -21.92 -12.54 -11.29
CA GLY A 12 -20.67 -12.10 -10.70
C GLY A 12 -20.26 -10.81 -11.41
N LYS A 13 -20.69 -9.68 -10.86
CA LYS A 13 -20.11 -8.38 -11.20
C LYS A 13 -18.90 -8.28 -10.27
N THR A 14 -17.70 -8.52 -10.78
CA THR A 14 -16.48 -8.06 -10.13
C THR A 14 -16.51 -6.54 -10.16
N GLU A 15 -17.15 -5.97 -9.15
CA GLU A 15 -17.04 -4.56 -8.80
C GLU A 15 -15.58 -4.28 -8.41
N SER A 16 -14.93 -3.50 -9.26
CA SER A 16 -13.61 -2.96 -8.98
C SER A 16 -13.73 -1.99 -7.78
N PRO A 17 -12.91 -2.08 -6.72
CA PRO A 17 -13.14 -1.33 -5.47
C PRO A 17 -12.88 0.17 -5.57
N PHE A 18 -12.42 0.67 -6.71
CA PHE A 18 -11.92 2.03 -6.82
C PHE A 18 -13.05 3.01 -7.16
N PRO A 19 -13.39 3.93 -6.24
CA PRO A 19 -14.42 4.92 -6.48
C PRO A 19 -13.99 5.85 -7.63
N SER A 20 -14.88 5.97 -8.62
CA SER A 20 -14.75 6.83 -9.78
C SER A 20 -14.45 8.28 -9.40
N ARG A 21 -13.45 8.84 -10.11
CA ARG A 21 -12.87 10.17 -9.92
C ARG A 21 -13.93 11.27 -9.91
N SER A 22 -13.92 12.05 -8.83
CA SER A 22 -14.51 13.38 -8.77
C SER A 22 -13.37 14.39 -8.69
N SER A 23 -13.44 15.37 -9.58
CA SER A 23 -12.51 16.46 -9.82
C SER A 23 -12.16 17.22 -8.52
N THR A 24 -10.87 17.49 -8.33
CA THR A 24 -10.25 18.10 -7.14
C THR A 24 -10.04 17.14 -5.97
N LEU A 25 -8.79 16.71 -5.81
CA LEU A 25 -8.34 15.93 -4.66
C LEU A 25 -8.41 16.78 -3.38
N ASN A 26 -9.16 16.31 -2.39
CA ASN A 26 -9.37 16.97 -1.09
C ASN A 26 -8.50 16.34 0.02
N CYS A 27 -8.47 16.92 1.22
CA CYS A 27 -7.62 16.43 2.31
C CYS A 27 -7.85 14.93 2.59
N LYS A 28 -9.11 14.47 2.60
CA LYS A 28 -9.44 13.05 2.79
C LYS A 28 -8.85 12.16 1.68
N GLY A 29 -8.83 12.65 0.45
CA GLY A 29 -8.15 12.01 -0.67
C GLY A 29 -6.64 11.91 -0.43
N VAL A 30 -6.00 12.99 0.05
CA VAL A 30 -4.56 12.97 0.36
C VAL A 30 -4.26 11.92 1.40
N ILE A 31 -5.02 11.88 2.50
CA ILE A 31 -4.81 10.90 3.58
C ILE A 31 -4.97 9.46 3.07
N ARG A 32 -5.92 9.20 2.16
CA ARG A 32 -6.11 7.87 1.58
C ARG A 32 -4.94 7.45 0.69
N GLU A 33 -4.41 8.39 -0.09
CA GLU A 33 -3.32 8.13 -1.04
C GLU A 33 -1.92 8.35 -0.44
N LEU A 34 -1.83 8.72 0.84
CA LEU A 34 -0.59 9.14 1.50
C LEU A 34 0.52 8.08 1.43
N SER A 35 0.19 6.81 1.71
CA SER A 35 1.18 5.72 1.63
C SER A 35 1.69 5.54 0.20
N ASN A 36 0.78 5.42 -0.77
CA ASN A 36 1.14 5.30 -2.18
C ASN A 36 2.00 6.49 -2.66
N TYR A 37 1.70 7.71 -2.18
CA TYR A 37 2.48 8.90 -2.49
C TYR A 37 3.91 8.82 -1.94
N ILE A 38 4.07 8.39 -0.70
CA ILE A 38 5.37 8.23 -0.05
C ILE A 38 6.18 7.12 -0.71
N ASP A 39 5.53 6.00 -1.04
CA ASP A 39 6.15 4.83 -1.68
C ASP A 39 6.44 5.05 -3.17
N GLY A 40 5.93 6.14 -3.75
CA GLY A 40 6.09 6.47 -5.16
C GLY A 40 5.23 5.63 -6.11
N ASP A 41 4.20 4.95 -5.59
CA ASP A 41 3.30 4.03 -6.31
C ASP A 41 1.93 4.68 -6.61
N LEU A 42 1.94 5.97 -6.96
CA LEU A 42 0.75 6.67 -7.42
C LEU A 42 0.70 6.80 -8.94
N ASP A 43 -0.51 6.61 -9.47
CA ASP A 43 -0.83 6.99 -10.84
C ASP A 43 -0.43 8.47 -11.09
N PRO A 44 0.28 8.79 -12.19
CA PRO A 44 0.81 10.13 -12.44
C PRO A 44 -0.23 11.26 -12.35
N VAL A 45 -1.46 10.99 -12.78
CA VAL A 45 -2.54 11.98 -12.73
C VAL A 45 -2.99 12.23 -11.29
N VAL A 46 -3.07 11.18 -10.46
CA VAL A 46 -3.41 11.32 -9.03
C VAL A 46 -2.28 12.03 -8.28
N LYS A 47 -1.03 11.71 -8.60
CA LYS A 47 0.14 12.37 -8.03
C LYS A 47 0.11 13.88 -8.28
N GLN A 48 -0.13 14.31 -9.52
CA GLN A 48 -0.22 15.74 -9.87
C GLN A 48 -1.34 16.45 -9.09
N GLU A 49 -2.51 15.83 -8.98
CA GLU A 49 -3.63 16.40 -8.22
C GLU A 49 -3.34 16.48 -6.72
N LEU A 50 -2.58 15.53 -6.18
CA LEU A 50 -2.14 15.51 -4.78
C LEU A 50 -1.12 16.62 -4.54
N GLU A 51 -0.10 16.75 -5.40
CA GLU A 51 0.92 17.80 -5.32
C GLU A 51 0.28 19.20 -5.38
N ARG A 52 -0.68 19.41 -6.30
CA ARG A 52 -1.48 20.65 -6.37
C ARG A 52 -2.24 20.93 -5.06
N HIS A 53 -2.72 19.90 -4.37
CA HIS A 53 -3.36 20.07 -3.07
C HIS A 53 -2.35 20.48 -1.98
N LEU A 54 -1.18 19.86 -1.95
CA LEU A 54 -0.12 20.16 -0.98
C LEU A 54 0.41 21.60 -1.11
N GLU A 55 0.45 22.14 -2.32
CA GLU A 55 0.81 23.55 -2.56
C GLU A 55 -0.10 24.55 -1.83
N HIS A 56 -1.36 24.18 -1.53
CA HIS A 56 -2.39 25.08 -1.03
C HIS A 56 -2.96 24.68 0.33
N CYS A 57 -2.52 23.56 0.92
CA CYS A 57 -3.03 23.04 2.19
C CYS A 57 -1.90 22.70 3.15
N GLU A 58 -1.66 23.60 4.11
CA GLU A 58 -0.63 23.45 5.13
C GLU A 58 -0.83 22.20 6.00
N ASP A 59 -2.07 21.90 6.39
CA ASP A 59 -2.39 20.71 7.21
C ASP A 59 -1.95 19.41 6.52
N CYS A 60 -2.23 19.26 5.23
CA CYS A 60 -1.86 18.07 4.48
C CYS A 60 -0.35 17.97 4.28
N THR A 61 0.32 19.09 4.02
CA THR A 61 1.79 19.15 3.91
C THR A 61 2.45 18.75 5.22
N MET A 62 1.95 19.27 6.35
CA MET A 62 2.43 18.90 7.69
C MET A 62 2.28 17.39 7.95
N ILE A 63 1.15 16.79 7.57
CA ILE A 63 0.91 15.35 7.75
C ILE A 63 1.87 14.53 6.89
N VAL A 64 2.07 14.91 5.62
CA VAL A 64 3.01 14.25 4.71
C VAL A 64 4.42 14.28 5.29
N ASP A 65 4.88 15.46 5.72
CA ASP A 65 6.23 15.66 6.25
C ASP A 65 6.44 14.91 7.56
N GLN A 66 5.46 14.94 8.46
CA GLN A 66 5.53 14.20 9.72
C GLN A 66 5.56 12.69 9.48
N THR A 67 4.84 12.20 8.49
CA THR A 67 4.84 10.78 8.12
C THR A 67 6.21 10.38 7.57
N LYS A 68 6.78 11.17 6.65
CA LYS A 68 8.15 10.96 6.13
C LYS A 68 9.20 10.98 7.24
N LYS A 69 9.10 11.93 8.17
CA LYS A 69 9.99 12.01 9.33
C LYS A 69 9.86 10.80 10.26
N THR A 70 8.64 10.31 10.47
CA THR A 70 8.40 9.09 11.24
C THR A 70 9.09 7.89 10.58
N ILE A 71 8.96 7.75 9.26
CA ILE A 71 9.65 6.70 8.49
C ILE A 71 11.15 6.83 8.66
N GLN A 72 11.70 8.04 8.48
CA GLN A 72 13.12 8.29 8.66
C GLN A 72 13.61 7.86 10.05
N VAL A 73 12.95 8.29 11.12
CA VAL A 73 13.35 7.94 12.50
C VAL A 73 13.30 6.43 12.74
N LEU A 74 12.27 5.75 12.22
CA LEU A 74 12.15 4.30 12.35
C LEU A 74 13.19 3.55 11.52
N CYS A 75 13.48 4.00 10.31
CA CYS A 75 14.45 3.37 9.42
C CYS A 75 15.91 3.66 9.80
N ASP A 76 16.20 4.85 10.35
CA ASP A 76 17.52 5.23 10.87
C ASP A 76 17.85 4.50 12.19
N SER A 77 16.84 3.90 12.84
CA SER A 77 17.09 3.05 14.00
C SER A 77 17.91 1.83 13.57
N GLN A 78 19.06 1.61 14.23
CA GLN A 78 19.92 0.47 13.93
C GLN A 78 19.11 -0.83 14.04
N PRO A 79 19.05 -1.65 12.97
CA PRO A 79 18.37 -2.93 13.04
C PRO A 79 18.95 -3.73 14.19
N VAL A 80 18.10 -4.23 15.08
CA VAL A 80 18.54 -5.12 16.15
C VAL A 80 19.18 -6.35 15.49
N SER A 81 20.48 -6.55 15.74
CA SER A 81 21.18 -7.68 15.18
C SER A 81 20.58 -8.97 15.71
N LEU A 82 20.14 -9.86 14.82
CA LEU A 82 19.76 -11.22 15.21
C LEU A 82 20.93 -11.92 15.90
N SER A 83 20.63 -12.73 16.92
CA SER A 83 21.61 -13.63 17.51
C SER A 83 22.16 -14.59 16.45
N ALA A 84 23.40 -15.05 16.64
CA ALA A 84 24.05 -15.96 15.70
C ALA A 84 23.25 -17.25 15.48
N ASP A 85 22.63 -17.79 16.54
CA ASP A 85 21.77 -18.98 16.48
C ASP A 85 20.55 -18.77 15.57
N VAL A 86 19.78 -17.70 15.82
CA VAL A 86 18.57 -17.40 15.05
C VAL A 86 18.92 -17.15 13.58
N ARG A 87 20.00 -16.40 13.31
CA ARG A 87 20.49 -16.17 11.96
C ARG A 87 20.86 -17.50 11.27
N SER A 88 21.63 -18.36 11.93
CA SER A 88 22.06 -19.65 11.38
C SER A 88 20.87 -20.54 11.00
N ARG A 89 19.91 -20.70 11.92
CA ARG A 89 18.70 -21.49 11.71
C ARG A 89 17.83 -20.93 10.58
N LEU A 90 17.66 -19.61 10.53
CA LEU A 90 16.92 -18.95 9.45
C LEU A 90 17.56 -19.25 8.09
N HIS A 91 18.87 -19.06 7.96
CA HIS A 91 19.59 -19.32 6.72
C HIS A 91 19.55 -20.80 6.32
N ALA A 92 19.61 -21.74 7.27
CA ALA A 92 19.47 -23.16 6.98
C ALA A 92 18.09 -23.50 6.40
N THR A 93 17.02 -23.04 7.05
CA THR A 93 15.64 -23.24 6.58
C THR A 93 15.39 -22.59 5.22
N LEU A 94 15.91 -21.38 5.00
CA LEU A 94 15.77 -20.70 3.71
C LEU A 94 16.44 -21.50 2.59
N ARG A 95 17.67 -22.00 2.81
CA ARG A 95 18.37 -22.83 1.81
C ARG A 95 17.62 -24.12 1.48
N GLU A 96 17.06 -24.79 2.49
CA GLU A 96 16.23 -25.99 2.30
C GLU A 96 15.01 -25.68 1.42
N LYS A 97 14.32 -24.57 1.69
CA LYS A 97 13.10 -24.20 0.97
C LYS A 97 13.34 -23.62 -0.42
N THR A 98 14.45 -22.91 -0.64
CA THR A 98 14.75 -22.24 -1.92
C THR A 98 15.63 -23.08 -2.84
N GLY A 99 16.10 -24.26 -2.39
CA GLY A 99 16.97 -25.13 -3.17
C GLY A 99 18.36 -24.56 -3.45
N GLN A 100 18.77 -23.50 -2.74
CA GLN A 100 20.11 -22.91 -2.89
C GLN A 100 21.18 -23.82 -2.28
N LYS A 101 22.03 -24.38 -3.15
CA LYS A 101 23.21 -25.16 -2.78
C LYS A 101 24.26 -24.23 -2.13
N PRO A 102 24.93 -24.65 -1.03
CA PRO A 102 25.98 -23.84 -0.42
C PRO A 102 27.14 -23.64 -1.41
N THR A 103 27.58 -22.39 -1.54
CA THR A 103 28.81 -21.99 -2.26
C THR A 103 29.95 -21.90 -1.26
#